data_AF-A0A966EN70-F1
#
_entry.id   AF-A0A966EN70-F1
#
_cell.length_a   1.000
_cell.length_b   1.000
_cell.length_c   1.000
_cell.angle_alpha   90.00
_cell.angle_beta   90.00
_cell.angle_gamma   90.00
#
_symmetry.space_group_name_H-M   'P 1'
#
loop_
_entity.id
_entity.type
_entity.pdbx_description
1 polymer ?
#
loop_
_entity_poly.entity_id
_entity_poly.type
_entity_poly.pdbx_seq_one_letter_code
_entity_poly.pdbx_strand_id
1 'polypeptide(L)'
;VSGEAGRARLNDRLATFLLEGEGIRCVSDRPWVTAAETCECALAFLGIGEPSTALMLFTAAQRLREPDGRYITGKVHPQGDMFPSEERSTYSAAAVVLVAEALDGSSPAARLFADHSFLPPIIDIDPVSQNQVVRD
;
A
#
# COMPACT_ATOMS: atom_id res chain seq x y z
N VAL A 1 2.84 -7.61 -12.85
CA VAL A 1 4.29 -7.85 -12.70
C VAL A 1 4.47 -8.68 -11.44
N SER A 2 5.16 -9.82 -11.50
CA SER A 2 5.34 -10.74 -10.37
C SER A 2 6.72 -11.42 -10.44
N GLY A 3 7.07 -12.21 -9.42
CA GLY A 3 8.34 -12.94 -9.38
C GLY A 3 9.55 -12.00 -9.49
N GLU A 4 10.55 -12.42 -10.27
CA GLU A 4 11.82 -11.68 -10.35
C GLU A 4 11.68 -10.28 -10.95
N ALA A 5 10.80 -10.09 -11.93
CA ALA A 5 10.51 -8.77 -12.48
C ALA A 5 9.90 -7.84 -11.43
N GLY A 6 9.10 -8.38 -10.50
CA GLY A 6 8.54 -7.64 -9.38
C GLY A 6 9.60 -7.26 -8.36
N ARG A 7 10.48 -8.21 -7.98
CA ARG A 7 11.64 -7.96 -7.11
C ARG A 7 12.54 -6.87 -7.65
N ALA A 8 12.95 -7.00 -8.91
CA ALA A 8 13.80 -6.01 -9.56
C ALA A 8 13.15 -4.61 -9.54
N ARG A 9 11.85 -4.53 -9.85
CA ARG A 9 11.12 -3.25 -9.87
C ARG A 9 11.01 -2.60 -8.48
N LEU A 10 10.73 -3.38 -7.44
CA LEU A 10 10.64 -2.83 -6.08
C LEU A 10 12.02 -2.42 -5.54
N ASN A 11 13.05 -3.23 -5.79
CA ASN A 11 14.40 -2.97 -5.30
C ASN A 11 15.09 -1.79 -5.99
N ASP A 12 14.81 -1.53 -7.27
CA ASP A 12 15.44 -0.46 -8.06
C ASP A 12 15.40 0.92 -7.37
N ARG A 13 14.29 1.24 -6.70
CA ARG A 13 14.10 2.53 -6.01
C ARG A 13 13.83 2.41 -4.52
N LEU A 14 13.95 1.22 -3.94
CA LEU A 14 13.64 1.02 -2.52
C LEU A 14 14.43 1.99 -1.63
N ALA A 15 15.74 2.13 -1.87
CA ALA A 15 16.60 3.04 -1.10
C ALA A 15 16.23 4.53 -1.24
N THR A 16 15.47 4.91 -2.27
CA THR A 16 14.97 6.29 -2.44
C THR A 16 13.77 6.57 -1.54
N PHE A 17 12.91 5.57 -1.34
CA PHE A 17 11.62 5.76 -0.66
C PHE A 17 11.61 5.22 0.77
N LEU A 18 12.39 4.18 1.05
CA LEU A 18 12.50 3.58 2.37
C LEU A 18 13.33 4.47 3.29
N LEU A 19 12.71 4.92 4.37
CA LEU A 19 13.40 5.41 5.55
C LEU A 19 13.44 4.26 6.57
N GLU A 20 14.63 3.71 6.78
CA GLU A 20 14.84 2.53 7.61
C GLU A 20 14.25 2.73 9.01
N GLY A 21 13.39 1.80 9.43
CA GLY A 21 12.67 1.86 10.70
C GLY A 21 11.49 2.82 10.76
N GLU A 22 11.33 3.73 9.80
CA GLU A 22 10.25 4.75 9.77
C GLU A 22 9.13 4.42 8.78
N GLY A 23 9.45 3.89 7.59
CA GLY A 23 8.47 3.52 6.58
C GLY A 23 8.79 4.04 5.17
N ILE A 24 7.76 4.23 4.36
CA ILE A 24 7.86 4.63 2.95
C ILE A 24 7.46 6.09 2.77
N ARG A 25 8.26 6.84 2.02
CA ARG A 25 7.95 8.19 1.57
C ARG A 25 6.86 8.16 0.49
N CYS A 26 5.89 9.06 0.60
CA CYS A 26 4.89 9.29 -0.44
C CYS A 26 5.51 9.88 -1.73
N VAL A 27 6.48 10.79 -1.58
CA VAL A 27 7.23 11.40 -2.71
C VAL A 27 8.72 11.50 -2.38
N SER A 28 9.59 11.34 -3.39
CA SER A 28 11.03 11.19 -3.18
C SER A 28 11.77 12.46 -2.76
N ASP A 29 11.23 13.63 -3.09
CA ASP A 29 11.83 14.94 -2.79
C ASP A 29 11.42 15.47 -1.41
N ARG A 30 10.61 14.72 -0.65
CA ARG A 30 10.09 15.13 0.66
C ARG A 30 10.39 14.10 1.73
N PRO A 31 10.61 14.52 2.99
CA PRO A 31 11.07 13.63 4.04
C PRO A 31 9.96 13.04 4.90
N TRP A 32 8.69 13.12 4.47
CA TRP A 32 7.58 12.51 5.22
C TRP A 32 7.33 11.08 4.78
N VAL A 33 7.03 10.23 5.76
CA VAL A 33 6.50 8.88 5.57
C VAL A 33 5.00 8.87 5.85
N THR A 34 4.28 7.98 5.18
CA THR A 34 2.82 7.90 5.29
C THR A 34 2.37 6.46 5.53
N ALA A 35 1.29 6.30 6.29
CA ALA A 35 0.80 5.00 6.71
C ALA A 35 0.31 4.17 5.52
N ALA A 36 -0.44 4.81 4.61
CA ALA A 36 -0.94 4.18 3.39
C ALA A 36 0.19 3.66 2.50
N GLU A 37 1.12 4.51 2.07
CA GLU A 37 2.21 4.12 1.16
C GLU A 37 3.14 3.07 1.78
N THR A 38 3.34 3.11 3.09
CA THR A 38 4.09 2.05 3.81
C THR A 38 3.34 0.72 3.73
N CYS A 39 2.02 0.73 3.94
CA CYS A 39 1.18 -0.46 3.88
C CYS A 39 1.02 -1.01 2.44
N GLU A 40 0.81 -0.14 1.46
CA GLU A 40 0.74 -0.52 0.04
C GLU A 40 2.05 -1.15 -0.44
N CYS A 41 3.19 -0.59 -0.02
CA CYS A 41 4.49 -1.19 -0.31
C CYS A 41 4.63 -2.56 0.35
N ALA A 42 4.13 -2.74 1.58
CA ALA A 42 4.08 -4.04 2.23
C ALA A 42 3.24 -5.06 1.43
N LEU A 43 2.05 -4.68 0.95
CA LEU A 43 1.23 -5.51 0.06
C LEU A 43 1.98 -5.86 -1.23
N ALA A 44 2.69 -4.90 -1.83
CA ALA A 44 3.47 -5.15 -3.03
C ALA A 44 4.59 -6.18 -2.79
N PHE A 45 5.28 -6.12 -1.65
CA PHE A 45 6.26 -7.14 -1.24
C PHE A 45 5.62 -8.49 -0.97
N LEU A 46 4.43 -8.55 -0.36
CA LEU A 46 3.68 -9.82 -0.25
C LEU A 46 3.35 -10.39 -1.63
N GLY A 47 2.91 -9.55 -2.57
CA GLY A 47 2.59 -9.90 -3.96
C GLY A 47 3.72 -10.54 -4.74
N ILE A 48 4.97 -10.34 -4.33
CA ILE A 48 6.16 -10.93 -4.97
C ILE A 48 6.82 -12.02 -4.11
N GLY A 49 6.17 -12.44 -3.02
CA GLY A 49 6.64 -13.51 -2.15
C GLY A 49 7.75 -13.10 -1.17
N GLU A 50 7.74 -11.86 -0.68
CA GLU A 50 8.71 -11.30 0.27
C GLU A 50 8.04 -10.95 1.62
N PRO A 51 7.52 -11.93 2.38
CA PRO A 51 6.71 -11.66 3.58
C PRO A 51 7.50 -11.03 4.73
N SER A 52 8.81 -11.29 4.83
CA SER A 52 9.67 -10.68 5.85
C SER A 52 9.80 -9.17 5.65
N THR A 53 9.97 -8.73 4.41
CA THR A 53 10.02 -7.29 4.07
C THR A 53 8.67 -6.63 4.31
N ALA A 54 7.58 -7.31 3.95
CA ALA A 54 6.25 -6.81 4.22
C ALA A 54 5.96 -6.64 5.72
N LEU A 55 6.34 -7.61 6.55
CA LEU A 55 6.17 -7.53 8.00
C LEU A 55 7.02 -6.40 8.62
N MET A 56 8.23 -6.19 8.12
CA MET A 56 9.08 -5.07 8.52
C MET A 56 8.41 -3.72 8.23
N LEU A 57 7.87 -3.54 7.03
CA LEU A 57 7.15 -2.33 6.64
C LEU A 57 5.88 -2.14 7.46
N PHE A 58 5.10 -3.20 7.66
CA PHE A 58 3.90 -3.16 8.50
C PHE A 58 4.23 -2.75 9.94
N THR A 59 5.32 -3.30 10.50
CA THR A 59 5.82 -2.92 11.83
C THR A 59 6.20 -1.43 11.88
N ALA A 60 6.81 -0.89 10.84
CA ALA A 60 7.10 0.54 10.75
C ALA A 60 5.82 1.39 10.70
N ALA A 61 4.80 0.97 9.94
CA ALA A 61 3.50 1.66 9.86
C ALA A 61 2.82 1.80 11.23
N GLN A 62 3.04 0.86 12.16
CA GLN A 62 2.50 0.94 13.52
C GLN A 62 2.99 2.16 14.31
N ARG A 63 4.11 2.77 13.93
CA ARG A 63 4.60 4.03 14.55
C ARG A 63 3.68 5.22 14.28
N LEU A 64 2.80 5.12 13.28
CA LEU A 64 1.81 6.14 12.93
C LEU A 64 0.46 5.88 13.62
N ARG A 65 0.35 4.84 14.46
CA ARG A 65 -0.85 4.50 15.21
C ARG A 65 -0.91 5.31 16.50
N GLU A 66 -2.04 5.98 16.72
CA GLU A 66 -2.35 6.70 17.95
C GLU A 66 -2.87 5.75 19.05
N PRO A 67 -2.83 6.15 20.33
CA PRO A 67 -3.29 5.31 21.45
C PRO A 67 -4.75 4.85 21.34
N ASP A 68 -5.62 5.65 20.70
CA ASP A 68 -7.03 5.30 20.46
C ASP A 68 -7.25 4.45 19.20
N GLY A 69 -6.17 4.08 18.51
CA GLY A 69 -6.15 3.18 17.38
C GLY A 69 -6.35 3.84 16.01
N ARG A 70 -6.55 5.15 15.95
CA ARG A 70 -6.50 5.91 14.69
C ARG A 70 -5.07 5.92 14.15
N TYR A 71 -4.92 6.14 12.85
CA TYR A 71 -3.61 6.36 12.22
C TYR A 71 -3.53 7.80 11.74
N ILE A 72 -2.46 8.49 12.09
CA ILE A 72 -2.11 9.75 11.42
C ILE A 72 -1.76 9.43 9.97
N THR A 73 -2.06 10.35 9.05
CA THR A 73 -1.76 10.10 7.63
C THR A 73 -0.27 9.92 7.41
N GLY A 74 0.56 10.77 8.02
CA GLY A 74 2.01 10.71 7.89
C GLY A 74 2.75 11.59 8.88
N LYS A 75 4.08 11.46 8.85
CA LYS A 75 5.00 12.13 9.77
C LYS A 75 6.25 12.58 9.03
N VAL A 76 6.68 13.82 9.27
CA VAL A 76 7.94 14.38 8.75
C VAL A 76 9.12 13.76 9.51
N HIS A 77 10.14 13.30 8.80
CA HIS A 77 11.38 12.80 9.43
C HIS A 77 12.55 13.79 9.23
N PRO A 78 13.39 14.04 10.25
CA PRO A 78 13.35 13.48 11.61
C PRO A 78 12.46 14.26 12.60
N GLN A 79 11.84 15.37 12.18
CA GLN A 79 11.18 16.32 13.09
C GLN A 79 10.03 15.71 13.90
N GLY A 80 9.32 14.73 13.34
CA GLY A 80 8.19 14.06 13.98
C GLY A 80 6.86 14.79 13.82
N ASP A 81 6.83 15.93 13.12
CA ASP A 81 5.59 16.68 12.87
C ASP A 81 4.62 15.87 12.00
N MET A 82 3.33 15.97 12.31
CA MET A 82 2.29 15.34 11.48
C MET A 82 2.22 16.02 10.12
N PHE A 83 2.08 15.21 9.07
CA PHE A 83 1.83 15.69 7.73
C PHE A 83 0.89 14.75 6.96
N PRO A 84 -0.22 15.25 6.40
CA PRO A 84 -0.79 16.60 6.61
C PRO A 84 -1.15 16.86 8.08
N SER A 85 -1.14 18.14 8.49
CA SER A 85 -1.40 18.52 9.90
C SER A 85 -2.78 18.05 10.33
N GLU A 86 -2.84 17.44 11.52
CA GLU A 86 -4.07 16.92 12.14
C GLU A 86 -4.85 15.86 11.34
N GLU A 87 -4.30 15.33 10.24
CA GLU A 87 -5.04 14.42 9.37
C GLU A 87 -4.95 12.96 9.79
N ARG A 88 -6.10 12.28 9.79
CA ARG A 88 -6.26 10.84 9.95
C ARG A 88 -7.11 10.31 8.81
N SER A 89 -6.49 10.04 7.67
CA SER A 89 -7.23 9.61 6.49
C SER A 89 -7.85 8.22 6.69
N THR A 90 -9.09 8.04 6.24
CA THR A 90 -9.74 6.72 6.24
C THR A 90 -9.02 5.73 5.32
N TYR A 91 -8.37 6.24 4.28
CA TYR A 91 -7.57 5.43 3.36
C TYR A 91 -6.33 4.84 4.03
N SER A 92 -5.63 5.59 4.90
CA SER A 92 -4.53 5.06 5.71
C SER A 92 -5.00 3.91 6.59
N ALA A 93 -6.13 4.07 7.27
CA ALA A 93 -6.71 3.00 8.09
C ALA A 93 -7.11 1.78 7.24
N ALA A 94 -7.67 1.99 6.05
CA ALA A 94 -8.01 0.91 5.13
C ALA A 94 -6.75 0.13 4.69
N ALA A 95 -5.68 0.80 4.28
CA ALA A 95 -4.43 0.17 3.87
C ALA A 95 -3.82 -0.70 4.98
N VAL A 96 -3.85 -0.22 6.23
CA VAL A 96 -3.42 -0.99 7.42
C VAL A 96 -4.22 -2.27 7.56
N VAL A 97 -5.56 -2.19 7.47
CA VAL A 97 -6.43 -3.37 7.60
C VAL A 97 -6.15 -4.37 6.47
N LEU A 98 -5.95 -3.90 5.24
CA LEU A 98 -5.64 -4.77 4.10
C LEU A 98 -4.31 -5.53 4.28
N VAL A 99 -3.25 -4.85 4.77
CA VAL A 99 -1.98 -5.52 5.05
C VAL A 99 -2.11 -6.49 6.21
N ALA A 100 -2.79 -6.10 7.29
CA ALA A 100 -2.98 -6.97 8.44
C ALA A 100 -3.69 -8.26 8.05
N GLU A 101 -4.74 -8.15 7.25
CA GLU A 101 -5.49 -9.29 6.72
C GLU A 101 -4.63 -10.16 5.79
N ALA A 102 -3.85 -9.55 4.90
CA ALA A 102 -2.96 -10.27 3.98
C ALA A 102 -1.81 -11.00 4.70
N LEU A 103 -1.29 -10.43 5.79
CA LEU A 103 -0.25 -11.04 6.63
C LEU A 103 -0.82 -12.18 7.50
N ASP A 104 -2.01 -12.00 8.05
CA ASP A 104 -2.69 -13.00 8.88
C ASP A 104 -3.14 -14.22 8.05
N GLY A 105 -3.72 -13.97 6.88
CA GLY A 105 -4.04 -15.03 5.93
C GLY A 105 -5.25 -15.89 6.29
N SER A 106 -6.01 -15.57 7.35
CA SER A 106 -7.08 -16.45 7.85
C SER A 106 -8.40 -16.32 7.10
N SER A 107 -8.71 -15.17 6.47
CA SER A 107 -9.95 -15.03 5.72
C SER A 107 -9.82 -15.41 4.24
N PRO A 108 -10.94 -15.74 3.57
CA PRO A 108 -10.97 -15.93 2.12
C PRO A 108 -10.51 -14.71 1.30
N ALA A 109 -10.53 -13.51 1.89
CA ALA A 109 -10.17 -12.26 1.21
C ALA A 109 -8.69 -11.91 1.34
N ALA A 110 -7.92 -12.58 2.20
CA ALA A 110 -6.53 -12.23 2.51
C ALA A 110 -5.61 -12.20 1.28
N ARG A 111 -5.92 -13.02 0.27
CA ARG A 111 -5.14 -13.08 -0.97
C ARG A 111 -5.48 -11.99 -1.98
N LEU A 112 -6.60 -11.28 -1.83
CA LEU A 112 -7.13 -10.38 -2.86
C LEU A 112 -6.14 -9.31 -3.32
N PHE A 113 -5.35 -8.76 -2.38
CA PHE A 113 -4.37 -7.69 -2.65
C PHE A 113 -2.91 -8.16 -2.58
N ALA A 114 -2.68 -9.45 -2.30
CA ALA A 114 -1.35 -10.03 -2.14
C ALA A 114 -1.08 -11.21 -3.10
N ASP A 115 -2.07 -11.62 -3.89
CA ASP A 115 -1.94 -12.68 -4.87
C ASP A 115 -2.95 -12.48 -6.00
N HIS A 116 -2.45 -12.42 -7.23
CA HIS A 116 -3.27 -12.21 -8.41
C HIS A 116 -3.55 -13.51 -9.18
N SER A 117 -2.94 -14.63 -8.79
CA SER A 117 -2.99 -15.89 -9.53
C SER A 117 -4.36 -16.57 -9.51
N PHE A 118 -5.18 -16.28 -8.50
CA PHE A 118 -6.50 -16.89 -8.33
C PHE A 118 -7.65 -16.08 -8.95
N LEU A 119 -7.37 -14.84 -9.37
CA LEU A 119 -8.38 -13.98 -9.97
C LEU A 119 -8.72 -14.47 -11.38
N PRO A 120 -9.99 -14.37 -11.80
CA PRO A 120 -10.35 -14.70 -13.17
C PRO A 120 -9.62 -13.77 -14.15
N PRO A 121 -9.38 -14.23 -15.40
CA PRO A 121 -8.81 -13.38 -16.43
C PRO A 121 -9.69 -12.15 -16.63
N ILE A 122 -9.06 -11.02 -17.00
CA ILE A 122 -9.77 -9.80 -17.38
C ILE A 122 -10.70 -10.15 -18.54
N ILE A 123 -11.98 -9.81 -18.40
CA ILE A 123 -12.96 -9.93 -19.47
C ILE A 123 -12.78 -8.72 -20.38
N ASP A 124 -12.38 -8.96 -21.63
CA ASP A 124 -12.47 -7.92 -22.67
C ASP A 124 -13.94 -7.64 -22.94
N ILE A 125 -14.38 -6.45 -22.57
CA ILE A 125 -15.69 -5.93 -22.95
C ILE A 125 -15.53 -5.12 -24.23
N ASP A 126 -16.41 -5.33 -25.20
CA ASP A 126 -16.47 -4.48 -26.38
C ASP A 126 -16.65 -3.02 -25.92
N PRO A 127 -15.89 -2.06 -26.49
CA PRO A 127 -16.09 -0.66 -26.16
C PRO A 127 -17.54 -0.26 -26.44
N VAL A 128 -18.18 0.40 -25.47
CA VAL A 128 -19.54 0.90 -25.61
C VAL A 128 -19.60 1.80 -26.85
N SER A 129 -20.30 1.34 -27.89
CA SER A 129 -20.47 2.11 -29.12
C SER A 129 -21.21 3.41 -28.81
N GLN A 130 -20.54 4.55 -28.95
CA GLN A 130 -21.11 5.89 -28.68
C GLN A 130 -22.23 6.31 -29.65
N ASN A 131 -22.74 5.42 -30.49
CA ASN A 131 -23.69 5.74 -31.57
C ASN A 131 -25.17 5.46 -31.25
N GLN A 132 -25.55 5.22 -30.00
CA GLN A 132 -26.97 5.34 -29.61
C GLN A 132 -27.32 6.80 -29.34
N VAL A 133 -27.38 7.59 -30.43
CA VAL A 133 -28.19 8.81 -30.43
C VAL A 133 -29.63 8.36 -30.30
N VAL A 134 -30.20 8.56 -29.12
CA VAL A 134 -31.64 8.46 -28.87
C VAL A 134 -32.32 9.39 -29.87
N ARG A 135 -33.09 8.83 -30.81
CA ARG A 135 -34.00 9.61 -31.64
C ARG A 135 -35.30 9.77 -30.85
N ASP A 136 -35.65 11.02 -30.61
CA ASP A 136 -36.91 11.47 -30.00
C ASP A 136 -38.15 10.95 -30.76
#